data_AF-A0A5S9R3V0-F1
#
_entry.id   AF-A0A5S9R3V0-F1
#
_cell.length_a   1.000
_cell.length_b   1.000
_cell.length_c   1.000
_cell.angle_alpha   90.00
_cell.angle_beta   90.00
_cell.angle_gamma   90.00
#
_symmetry.space_group_name_H-M   'P 1'
#
loop_
_entity.id
_entity.type
_entity.pdbx_description
1 polymer ?
#
loop_
_entity_poly.entity_id
_entity_poly.type
_entity_poly.pdbx_seq_one_letter_code
_entity_poly.pdbx_strand_id
1 'polypeptide(L)' 'MALDFKPDPDKLHRWKDLGVTEVLFGLPDKPEPDIAAYVERLATKLDGYGLRC' A
#
# COMPACT_ATOMS: atom_id res chain seq x y z
N MET A 1 1.56 -11.22 7.86
CA MET A 1 0.89 -9.92 7.77
C MET A 1 1.87 -8.82 8.15
N ALA A 2 1.87 -7.69 7.44
CA ALA A 2 2.69 -6.51 7.73
C ALA A 2 1.84 -5.23 7.69
N LEU A 3 2.27 -4.17 8.40
CA LEU A 3 1.62 -2.85 8.40
C LEU A 3 2.66 -1.79 8.02
N ASP A 4 2.28 -0.89 7.13
CA ASP A 4 3.11 0.25 6.74
C ASP A 4 2.27 1.49 6.43
N PHE A 5 2.95 2.61 6.22
CA PHE A 5 2.34 3.89 5.86
C PHE A 5 2.59 4.28 4.40
N LYS A 6 3.64 3.73 3.78
CA LYS A 6 4.04 4.05 2.41
C LYS A 6 4.39 2.78 1.64
N PRO A 7 3.87 2.61 0.41
CA PRO A 7 4.30 1.50 -0.44
C PRO A 7 5.74 1.75 -0.92
N ASP A 8 6.58 0.75 -0.77
CA ASP A 8 7.98 0.72 -1.22
C ASP A 8 8.21 -0.61 -1.96
N PRO A 9 8.57 -0.59 -3.26
CA PRO A 9 8.59 -1.79 -4.09
C PRO A 9 9.64 -2.81 -3.63
N ASP A 10 10.83 -2.37 -3.24
CA ASP A 10 11.90 -3.25 -2.78
C ASP A 10 11.53 -3.92 -1.46
N LYS A 11 10.91 -3.16 -0.55
CA LYS A 11 10.38 -3.67 0.71
C LYS A 11 9.28 -4.70 0.49
N LEU A 12 8.34 -4.41 -0.41
CA LEU A 12 7.22 -5.30 -0.74
C LEU A 12 7.71 -6.62 -1.37
N HIS A 13 8.70 -6.56 -2.26
CA HIS A 13 9.34 -7.75 -2.84
C HIS A 13 10.01 -8.60 -1.75
N ARG A 14 10.80 -7.97 -0.87
CA ARG A 14 11.42 -8.66 0.25
C ARG A 14 10.39 -9.32 1.16
N TRP A 15 9.28 -8.64 1.45
CA TRP A 15 8.22 -9.21 2.28
C TRP A 15 7.55 -10.41 1.62
N LYS A 16 7.34 -10.37 0.30
CA LYS A 16 6.87 -11.51 -0.46
C LYS A 16 7.82 -12.71 -0.32
N ASP A 17 9.13 -12.49 -0.44
CA ASP A 17 10.15 -13.54 -0.28
C ASP A 17 10.17 -14.13 1.14
N LEU A 18 9.82 -13.31 2.14
CA LEU A 18 9.68 -13.73 3.55
C LEU A 18 8.32 -14.39 3.85
N GLY A 19 7.46 -14.59 2.85
CA GLY A 19 6.16 -15.26 2.99
C GLY A 19 5.04 -14.36 3.53
N VAL A 20 5.19 -13.04 3.47
CA VAL A 20 4.10 -12.11 3.79
C VAL A 20 3.05 -12.17 2.68
N THR A 21 1.83 -12.55 3.04
CA THR A 21 0.69 -12.68 2.13
C THR A 21 -0.23 -11.46 2.13
N GLU A 22 -0.10 -10.59 3.12
CA GLU A 22 -0.99 -9.44 3.33
C GLU A 22 -0.22 -8.26 3.92
N VAL A 23 -0.44 -7.08 3.32
CA VAL A 23 0.12 -5.80 3.73
C VAL A 23 -1.02 -4.82 3.92
N LEU A 24 -1.11 -4.24 5.11
CA LEU A 24 -2.09 -3.21 5.46
C LEU A 24 -1.43 -1.84 5.34
N PHE A 25 -2.16 -0.87 4.78
CA PHE A 25 -1.75 0.53 4.74
C PHE A 25 -2.67 1.37 5.61
N GLY A 26 -2.09 2.14 6.53
CA GLY A 26 -2.84 3.06 7.38
C GLY A 26 -3.46 4.20 6.56
N LEU A 27 -4.70 4.57 6.90
CA LEU A 27 -5.34 5.76 6.33
C LEU A 27 -4.85 7.03 7.05
N PRO A 28 -4.70 8.15 6.34
CA PRO A 28 -4.32 9.41 6.96
C PRO A 28 -5.50 9.97 7.77
N ASP A 29 -5.19 10.62 8.90
CA ASP A 29 -6.17 11.38 9.67
C ASP A 29 -6.49 12.71 8.96
N LYS A 30 -7.48 12.65 8.06
CA LYS A 30 -7.88 13.75 7.17
C LYS A 30 -9.39 13.68 6.88
N PRO A 31 -9.99 14.76 6.35
CA PRO A 31 -11.36 14.72 5.87
C PRO A 31 -11.56 13.65 4.78
N GLU A 32 -12.78 13.10 4.71
CA GLU A 32 -13.18 12.04 3.77
C GLU A 32 -12.71 12.24 2.30
N PRO A 33 -12.86 13.42 1.66
CA PRO A 33 -12.40 13.60 0.27
C PRO A 33 -10.88 13.41 0.11
N ASP A 34 -10.09 13.78 1.12
CA ASP A 34 -8.65 13.59 1.10
C ASP A 34 -8.25 12.13 1.31
N ILE A 35 -9.05 11.37 2.07
CA ILE A 35 -8.87 9.93 2.25
C ILE A 35 -9.14 9.21 0.93
N ALA A 36 -10.24 9.52 0.24
CA ALA A 36 -10.57 8.93 -1.06
C ALA A 36 -9.43 9.17 -2.08
N ALA A 37 -8.97 10.42 -2.19
CA ALA A 37 -7.84 10.77 -3.05
C ALA A 37 -6.52 10.08 -2.62
N TYR A 38 -6.32 9.83 -1.32
CA TYR A 38 -5.18 9.05 -0.83
C TYR A 38 -5.26 7.60 -1.30
N VAL A 39 -6.43 6.95 -1.18
CA VAL A 39 -6.65 5.55 -1.57
C VAL A 39 -6.46 5.37 -3.08
N GLU A 40 -7.02 6.25 -3.92
CA GLU A 40 -6.85 6.19 -5.38
C GLU A 40 -5.38 6.30 -5.79
N ARG A 41 -4.63 7.23 -5.16
CA ARG A 41 -3.19 7.38 -5.42
C ARG A 41 -2.40 6.17 -4.93
N LEU A 42 -2.78 5.58 -3.80
CA LEU A 42 -2.15 4.37 -3.29
C LEU A 42 -2.36 3.20 -4.26
N ALA A 43 -3.59 2.98 -4.71
CA ALA A 43 -3.93 1.93 -5.68
C ALA A 43 -3.13 2.09 -6.98
N THR A 44 -3.11 3.31 -7.54
CA THR A 44 -2.33 3.61 -8.76
C THR A 44 -0.84 3.29 -8.61
N LYS A 45 -0.25 3.54 -7.43
CA LYS A 45 1.17 3.20 -7.17
C LYS A 45 1.39 1.70 -7.10
N LEU A 46 0.51 0.98 -6.43
CA LEU A 46 0.60 -0.47 -6.28
C LEU A 46 0.43 -1.17 -7.63
N ASP A 47 -0.51 -0.71 -8.47
CA ASP A 47 -0.65 -1.18 -9.85
C ASP A 47 0.62 -0.93 -10.66
N GLY A 48 1.26 0.24 -10.48
CA GLY A 48 2.57 0.55 -11.08
C GLY A 48 3.70 -0.37 -10.64
N TYR A 49 3.57 -1.05 -9.51
CA TYR A 49 4.48 -2.10 -9.03
C TYR A 49 4.08 -3.51 -9.47
N GLY A 50 2.99 -3.65 -10.24
CA GLY A 50 2.44 -4.94 -10.63
C GLY A 50 1.70 -5.66 -9.50
N LEU A 51 1.39 -4.94 -8.41
CA LEU A 51 0.62 -5.43 -7.27
C LEU A 51 -0.81 -4.94 -7.43
N ARG A 52 -1.70 -5.82 -7.91
CA ARG A 52 -3.12 -5.47 -8.06
C ARG A 52 -3.76 -5.30 -6.69
N CYS A 53 -4.51 -4.20 -6.55
CA CYS A 53 -5.36 -3.92 -5.40
C CYS A 53 -6.74 -4.57 -5.55
#